data_AF-A0A453SBM2-F1
#
_entry.id   AF-A0A453SBM2-F1
#
_cell.length_a   1.000
_cell.length_b   1.000
_cell.length_c   1.000
_cell.angle_alpha   90.00
_cell.angle_beta   90.00
_cell.angle_gamma   90.00
#
_symmetry.space_group_name_H-M   'P 1'
#
loop_
_entity.id
_entity.type
_entity.pdbx_description
1 polymer ?
#
loop_
_entity_poly.entity_id
_entity_poly.type
_entity_poly.pdbx_seq_one_letter_code
_entity_poly.pdbx_strand_id
1 'polypeptide(L)'
;MQSLQDKASEWSGVAAADAFAIDEVNVFEALGGTPQPFVDLSTNFYTRVYEDEEQWFREIFSGSRKEDAIQNQYEFLVQRMGGPPLFSQRRGNLIDPASLYLD
;
A
#
# COMPACT_ATOMS: atom_id res chain seq x y z
N MET A 1 11.48 -24.87 7.07
CA MET A 1 11.68 -23.41 6.89
C MET A 1 10.37 -22.76 7.30
N GLN A 2 10.37 -21.85 8.26
CA GLN A 2 9.14 -21.15 8.71
C GLN A 2 8.68 -20.17 7.62
N SER A 3 7.36 -20.05 7.39
CA SER A 3 6.85 -19.17 6.33
C SER A 3 7.03 -17.69 6.69
N LEU A 4 6.99 -16.81 5.69
CA LEU A 4 7.04 -15.36 5.94
C LEU A 4 5.84 -14.88 6.78
N GLN A 5 4.67 -15.50 6.62
CA GLN A 5 3.46 -15.16 7.39
C GLN A 5 3.59 -15.59 8.85
N ASP A 6 4.19 -16.75 9.11
CA ASP A 6 4.43 -17.21 10.49
C ASP A 6 5.39 -16.26 11.22
N LYS A 7 6.48 -15.85 10.56
CA LYS A 7 7.41 -14.86 11.11
C LYS A 7 6.75 -13.51 11.34
N ALA A 8 5.93 -13.05 10.40
CA ALA A 8 5.20 -11.80 10.53
C ALA A 8 4.25 -11.84 11.73
N SER A 9 3.54 -12.96 11.93
CA SER A 9 2.64 -13.15 13.07
C SER A 9 3.42 -13.14 14.40
N GLU A 10 4.56 -13.84 14.43
CA GLU A 10 5.43 -13.91 15.62
C GLU A 10 6.01 -12.54 15.99
N TRP A 11 6.52 -11.77 15.03
CA TRP A 11 7.17 -10.49 15.30
C TRP A 11 6.20 -9.32 15.53
N SER A 12 5.04 -9.33 14.86
CA SER A 12 4.04 -8.28 15.02
C SER A 12 3.12 -8.49 16.21
N GLY A 13 3.00 -9.73 16.71
CA GLY A 13 1.99 -10.09 17.71
C GLY A 13 0.57 -10.12 17.17
N VAL A 14 0.37 -10.02 15.84
CA VAL A 14 -0.94 -10.05 15.18
C VAL A 14 -1.10 -11.38 14.45
N ALA A 15 -2.16 -12.13 14.76
CA ALA A 15 -2.44 -13.37 14.05
C ALA A 15 -2.79 -13.07 12.59
N ALA A 16 -2.40 -13.97 11.67
CA ALA A 16 -2.72 -13.81 10.25
C ALA A 16 -4.24 -13.62 10.03
N ALA A 17 -5.10 -14.39 10.70
CA ALA A 17 -6.54 -14.24 10.59
C ALA A 17 -7.03 -12.81 10.91
N ASP A 18 -6.49 -12.19 11.97
CA ASP A 18 -6.85 -10.82 12.36
C ASP A 18 -6.33 -9.80 11.35
N ALA A 19 -5.13 -10.00 10.79
CA ALA A 19 -4.56 -9.12 9.76
C ALA A 19 -5.37 -9.16 8.45
N PHE A 20 -5.99 -10.29 8.14
CA PHE A 20 -6.83 -10.50 6.96
C PHE A 20 -8.33 -10.29 7.22
N ALA A 21 -8.75 -9.93 8.44
CA ALA A 21 -10.16 -9.64 8.76
C ALA A 21 -10.77 -8.51 7.91
N ILE A 22 -9.93 -7.67 7.28
CA ILE A 22 -10.34 -6.69 6.26
C ILE A 22 -11.03 -7.32 5.03
N ASP A 23 -10.91 -8.63 4.82
CA ASP A 23 -11.58 -9.37 3.74
C ASP A 23 -13.03 -9.75 4.07
N GLU A 24 -13.44 -9.65 5.33
CA GLU A 24 -14.79 -10.02 5.78
C GLU A 24 -15.84 -8.96 5.44
N VAL A 25 -15.41 -7.73 5.16
CA VAL A 25 -16.27 -6.60 4.79
C VAL A 25 -15.65 -5.80 3.65
N ASN A 26 -16.48 -5.14 2.84
CA ASN A 26 -15.96 -4.18 1.87
C ASN A 26 -15.66 -2.85 2.58
N VAL A 27 -14.42 -2.68 3.02
CA VAL A 27 -13.97 -1.48 3.73
C VAL A 27 -14.07 -0.23 2.84
N PHE A 28 -13.82 -0.34 1.53
CA PHE A 28 -13.98 0.78 0.60
C PHE A 28 -15.41 1.30 0.57
N GLU A 29 -16.40 0.42 0.50
CA GLU A 29 -17.82 0.80 0.57
C GLU A 29 -18.20 1.32 1.97
N ALA A 30 -17.68 0.70 3.04
CA ALA A 30 -17.92 1.15 4.41
C ALA A 30 -17.40 2.57 4.68
N LEU A 31 -16.38 3.02 3.94
CA LEU A 31 -15.81 4.37 3.98
C LEU A 31 -16.46 5.33 2.95
N GLY A 32 -17.58 4.94 2.34
CA GLY A 32 -18.38 5.81 1.47
C GLY A 32 -18.18 5.59 -0.03
N GLY A 33 -17.50 4.51 -0.44
CA GLY A 33 -17.42 4.11 -1.86
C GLY A 33 -16.62 5.08 -2.74
N THR A 34 -15.74 5.90 -2.16
CA THR A 34 -14.87 6.82 -2.89
C THR A 34 -13.41 6.62 -2.48
N PRO A 35 -12.43 6.94 -3.36
CA PRO A 35 -11.01 6.89 -2.98
C PRO A 35 -10.60 7.95 -1.95
N GLN A 36 -11.40 8.99 -1.70
CA GLN A 36 -10.98 10.17 -0.94
C GLN A 36 -10.48 9.85 0.48
N PRO A 37 -11.12 8.99 1.29
CA PRO A 37 -10.61 8.63 2.62
C PRO A 37 -9.20 8.01 2.58
N PHE A 38 -8.89 7.24 1.53
CA PHE A 38 -7.58 6.64 1.33
C PHE A 38 -6.55 7.66 0.84
N VAL A 39 -6.96 8.58 -0.05
CA VAL A 39 -6.14 9.72 -0.48
C VAL A 39 -5.75 10.57 0.72
N ASP A 40 -6.71 10.91 1.59
CA ASP A 40 -6.47 11.72 2.78
C ASP A 40 -5.55 10.98 3.77
N LEU A 41 -5.80 9.69 4.00
CA LEU A 41 -4.97 8.85 4.86
C LEU A 41 -3.52 8.79 4.38
N SER A 42 -3.30 8.47 3.10
CA SER A 42 -1.96 8.37 2.52
C SER A 42 -1.26 9.73 2.45
N THR A 43 -1.98 10.81 2.13
CA THR A 43 -1.44 12.17 2.14
C THR A 43 -0.98 12.57 3.54
N ASN A 44 -1.78 12.27 4.56
CA ASN A 44 -1.43 12.54 5.95
C ASN A 44 -0.22 11.71 6.39
N PHE A 45 -0.23 10.40 6.11
CA PHE A 45 0.89 9.50 6.40
C PHE A 45 2.20 10.00 5.79
N TYR A 46 2.24 10.26 4.47
CA TYR A 46 3.47 10.70 3.82
C TYR A 46 3.85 12.15 4.14
N THR A 47 2.93 12.98 4.62
CA THR A 47 3.31 14.26 5.19
C THR A 47 4.16 14.06 6.44
N ARG A 48 3.71 13.20 7.35
CA ARG A 48 4.49 12.85 8.55
C ARG A 48 5.81 12.14 8.21
N VAL A 49 5.82 11.21 7.25
CA VAL A 49 7.06 10.53 6.83
C VAL A 49 8.12 11.50 6.32
N TYR A 50 7.74 12.44 5.45
CA TYR A 50 8.71 13.37 4.86
C TYR A 50 9.11 14.50 5.83
N GLU A 51 8.31 14.76 6.86
CA GLU A 51 8.58 15.73 7.92
C GLU A 51 9.21 15.09 9.17
N ASP A 52 9.37 13.77 9.21
CA ASP A 52 9.86 13.01 10.38
C ASP A 52 11.23 13.51 10.84
N GLU A 53 11.41 13.83 12.12
CA GLU A 53 12.66 14.38 12.65
C GLU A 53 13.84 13.38 12.53
N GLU A 54 13.55 12.09 12.51
CA GLU A 54 14.51 11.01 12.42
C GLU A 54 15.07 10.87 11.00
N GLN A 55 16.26 11.43 10.78
CA GLN A 55 16.91 11.46 9.47
C GLN A 55 17.05 10.06 8.84
N TRP A 56 17.44 9.06 9.63
CA TRP A 56 17.65 7.70 9.14
C TRP A 56 16.37 7.10 8.52
N PHE A 57 15.20 7.48 9.04
CA PHE A 57 13.92 7.02 8.53
C PHE A 57 13.52 7.76 7.26
N ARG A 58 13.67 9.10 7.23
CA ARG A 58 13.43 9.90 6.02
C ARG A 58 14.29 9.45 4.84
N GLU A 59 15.54 9.08 5.09
CA GLU A 59 16.49 8.65 4.06
C GLU A 59 16.03 7.41 3.29
N ILE A 60 15.23 6.54 3.91
CA ILE A 60 14.59 5.39 3.25
C ILE A 60 13.75 5.83 2.05
N PHE A 61 13.13 7.02 2.11
CA PHE A 61 12.21 7.54 1.10
C PHE A 61 12.86 8.57 0.15
N SER A 62 14.14 8.90 0.34
CA SER A 62 14.86 9.95 -0.41
C SER A 62 14.86 9.75 -1.94
N GLY A 63 14.81 8.49 -2.40
CA GLY A 63 14.76 8.14 -3.83
C GLY A 63 13.36 8.22 -4.47
N SER A 64 12.33 8.58 -3.71
CA SER A 64 10.94 8.64 -4.17
C SER A 64 10.38 10.05 -4.06
N ARG A 65 9.59 10.47 -5.06
CA ARG A 65 8.77 11.68 -4.93
C ARG A 65 7.62 11.40 -3.98
N LYS A 66 7.32 12.34 -3.08
CA LYS A 66 6.25 12.22 -2.08
C LYS A 66 4.91 11.92 -2.74
N GLU A 67 4.61 12.60 -3.84
CA GLU A 67 3.34 12.49 -4.58
C GLU A 67 3.18 11.09 -5.19
N ASP A 68 4.26 10.53 -5.75
CA ASP A 68 4.25 9.18 -6.30
C ASP A 68 4.06 8.14 -5.19
N ALA A 69 4.69 8.33 -4.04
CA ALA A 69 4.55 7.45 -2.88
C ALA A 69 3.10 7.46 -2.33
N ILE A 70 2.50 8.65 -2.21
CA ILE A 70 1.09 8.82 -1.86
C ILE A 70 0.20 8.07 -2.85
N GLN A 71 0.40 8.28 -4.15
CA GLN A 71 -0.40 7.63 -5.19
C GLN A 71 -0.29 6.10 -5.15
N ASN A 72 0.94 5.60 -5.06
CA ASN A 72 1.19 4.17 -4.97
C ASN A 72 0.49 3.54 -3.77
N GLN A 73 0.51 4.19 -2.60
CA GLN A 73 -0.09 3.65 -1.40
C GLN A 73 -1.62 3.69 -1.45
N TYR A 74 -2.25 4.83 -1.77
CA TYR A 74 -3.72 4.89 -1.72
C TYR A 74 -4.34 3.98 -2.78
N GLU A 75 -3.74 3.85 -3.97
CA GLU A 75 -4.26 2.95 -5.01
C GLU A 75 -4.16 1.48 -4.59
N PHE A 76 -3.06 1.11 -3.92
CA PHE A 76 -2.90 -0.23 -3.37
C PHE A 76 -3.93 -0.51 -2.28
N LEU A 77 -4.14 0.43 -1.36
CA LEU A 77 -5.13 0.29 -0.28
C LEU A 77 -6.56 0.21 -0.84
N VAL A 78 -6.94 1.08 -1.77
CA VAL A 78 -8.24 1.03 -2.45
C VAL A 78 -8.47 -0.35 -3.07
N GLN A 79 -7.49 -0.87 -3.82
CA GLN A 79 -7.60 -2.19 -4.44
C GLN A 79 -7.67 -3.32 -3.39
N ARG A 80 -6.83 -3.27 -2.35
CA ARG A 80 -6.78 -4.31 -1.31
C ARG A 80 -8.04 -4.33 -0.47
N MET A 81 -8.68 -3.19 -0.28
CA MET A 81 -9.80 -3.00 0.65
C MET A 81 -11.18 -3.00 -0.04
N GLY A 82 -11.27 -3.55 -1.25
CA GLY A 82 -12.54 -3.83 -1.93
C GLY A 82 -12.99 -2.81 -2.97
N GLY A 83 -12.16 -1.80 -3.27
CA GLY A 83 -12.41 -0.82 -4.33
C GLY A 83 -11.88 -1.24 -5.72
N PRO A 84 -11.90 -0.33 -6.71
CA PRO A 84 -11.41 -0.61 -8.06
C PRO A 84 -9.90 -0.91 -8.09
N PRO A 85 -9.41 -1.72 -9.04
CA PRO A 85 -8.01 -2.18 -9.09
C PRO A 85 -7.06 -1.13 -9.70
N LEU A 86 -7.05 0.09 -9.15
CA LEU A 86 -6.30 1.24 -9.67
C LEU A 86 -4.80 0.97 -9.75
N PHE A 87 -4.23 0.34 -8.72
CA PHE A 87 -2.80 0.06 -8.63
C PHE A 87 -2.34 -0.91 -9.72
N SER A 88 -3.02 -2.05 -9.84
CA SER A 88 -2.71 -3.05 -10.88
C SER A 88 -2.94 -2.51 -12.28
N GLN A 89 -3.96 -1.67 -12.51
CA GLN A 89 -4.18 -1.03 -13.82
C GLN A 89 -3.02 -0.12 -14.20
N ARG A 90 -2.58 0.76 -13.29
CA ARG A 90 -1.47 1.68 -13.58
C ARG A 90 -0.12 0.95 -13.72
N ARG A 91 0.15 -0.04 -12.87
CA ARG A 91 1.39 -0.83 -12.91
C ARG A 91 1.44 -1.79 -14.10
N GLY A 92 0.31 -2.38 -14.48
CA GLY A 92 0.20 -3.21 -15.70
C GLY A 92 0.53 -2.41 -16.96
N ASN A 93 0.18 -1.12 -16.98
CA ASN A 93 0.53 -0.19 -18.06
C ASN A 93 1.99 0.30 -18.02
N LEU A 94 2.71 0.10 -16.90
CA LEU A 94 4.12 0.45 -16.74
C LEU A 94 5.08 -0.70 -17.11
N ILE A 95 4.55 -1.93 -17.28
CA ILE A 95 5.32 -3.02 -17.88
C ILE A 95 5.23 -2.84 -19.40
N ASP A 96 6.30 -2.36 -20.03
CA ASP A 96 6.44 -2.38 -21.48
C ASP A 96 6.21 -3.82 -21.97
N PRO A 97 5.27 -4.08 -22.90
CA PRO A 97 5.10 -5.41 -23.50
C PRO A 97 6.40 -6.01 -24.04
N ALA A 98 7.38 -5.20 -24.42
CA ALA A 98 8.69 -5.66 -24.87
C ALA A 98 9.56 -6.28 -23.77
N SER A 99 9.31 -5.94 -22.50
CA SER A 99 10.03 -6.50 -21.34
C SER A 99 9.58 -7.91 -20.95
N LEU A 100 8.50 -8.42 -21.55
CA LEU A 100 8.01 -9.80 -21.40
C LEU A 100 8.64 -10.80 -22.40
N TYR A 101 9.56 -10.34 -23.25
CA TYR A 101 10.19 -11.14 -24.31
C TYR A 101 11.72 -11.27 -24.20
N LEU A 102 12.30 -10.91 -23.05
CA LEU A 102 13.72 -11.16 -22.77
C LEU A 102 13.84 -12.21 -21.67
N ASP A 103 13.86 -13.48 -22.11
CA ASP A 103 14.48 -14.60 -21.39
C ASP A 103 15.97 -14.70 -21.78
#